data_AF-A0A8B8AAR5-F1
#
_entry.id   AF-A0A8B8AAR5-F1
#
_cell.length_a   1.000
_cell.length_b   1.000
_cell.length_c   1.000
_cell.angle_alpha   90.00
_cell.angle_beta   90.00
_cell.angle_gamma   90.00
#
_symmetry.space_group_name_H-M   'P 1'
#
loop_
_entity.id
_entity.type
_entity.pdbx_description
1 polymer ?
#
loop_
_entity_poly.entity_id
_entity_poly.type
_entity_poly.pdbx_seq_one_letter_code
_entity_poly.pdbx_strand_id
1 'polypeptide(L)'
;MGRSRSRSRSSSRQRHRSKHKKRRTRSRSRSRDARSSVSIRHSSSRNRSRSKDRKRSRRERKRTPSSSSSSSDDDLIIRAKRREEEEKKAELERQRLKRQKELEEKLIEEEVARRVEELVAKRVEEELERRKDEIEAEVRRRVEEAKKIMEKQMLEELERQREAELEAQKMKEEEEKLKRKELEEIMAENNKKIEEAQKKLAEEQLKLVEEQRRMLEEKQRMEEEDRKRKKREQEVILNKKNARPKLSFSLGGK
;
A
#
# COMPACT_ATOMS: atom_id res chain seq x y z
N MET A 1 23.74 32.72 42.57
CA MET A 1 23.69 33.97 41.78
C MET A 1 23.22 33.58 40.38
N GLY A 2 22.00 33.80 39.92
CA GLY A 2 21.13 34.95 40.09
C GLY A 2 21.26 35.85 38.85
N ARG A 3 20.16 35.95 38.07
CA ARG A 3 19.84 37.01 37.08
C ARG A 3 20.57 36.89 35.72
N SER A 4 19.99 37.18 34.55
CA SER A 4 18.66 37.68 34.14
C SER A 4 18.60 37.88 32.62
N ARG A 5 17.40 37.68 32.02
CA ARG A 5 16.75 38.51 30.97
C ARG A 5 17.40 38.48 29.55
N SER A 6 16.65 38.34 28.44
CA SER A 6 15.46 39.11 28.06
C SER A 6 14.63 38.41 26.97
N ARG A 7 13.32 38.65 27.04
CA ARG A 7 12.29 38.35 26.04
C ARG A 7 12.31 39.40 24.94
N SER A 8 12.06 39.00 23.69
CA SER A 8 11.37 39.84 22.70
C SER A 8 10.43 38.97 21.86
N ARG A 9 9.14 39.29 21.95
CA ARG A 9 8.04 38.71 21.16
C ARG A 9 7.84 39.53 19.88
N SER A 10 7.30 38.84 18.87
CA SER A 10 6.38 39.32 17.83
C SER A 10 6.96 39.43 16.41
N SER A 11 6.50 38.56 15.52
CA SER A 11 5.84 39.01 14.28
C SER A 11 4.96 37.90 13.71
N SER A 12 3.78 38.31 13.28
CA SER A 12 2.65 37.54 12.80
C SER A 12 2.95 36.69 11.57
N ARG A 13 2.30 35.52 11.46
CA ARG A 13 1.71 35.05 10.19
C ARG A 13 0.65 33.98 10.46
N GLN A 14 -0.60 34.40 10.42
CA GLN A 14 -1.72 33.53 10.07
C GLN A 14 -1.45 32.89 8.71
N ARG A 15 -1.78 31.60 8.53
CA ARG A 15 -2.73 31.14 7.50
C ARG A 15 -2.87 29.59 7.40
N HIS A 16 -4.14 29.18 7.39
CA HIS A 16 -4.75 28.07 6.63
C HIS A 16 -4.74 26.61 7.15
N ARG A 17 -5.80 26.30 7.93
CA ARG A 17 -6.91 25.39 7.59
C ARG A 17 -6.53 24.05 6.90
N SER A 18 -6.27 23.00 7.67
CA SER A 18 -6.14 21.63 7.18
C SER A 18 -7.52 21.01 6.89
N LYS A 19 -7.76 20.67 5.61
CA LYS A 19 -8.89 19.88 5.11
C LYS A 19 -8.70 18.41 5.52
N HIS A 20 -9.56 17.87 6.38
CA HIS A 20 -9.61 16.44 6.65
C HIS A 20 -10.14 15.67 5.42
N LYS A 21 -9.27 14.86 4.79
CA LYS A 21 -9.65 13.88 3.77
C LYS A 21 -10.29 12.66 4.43
N LYS A 22 -11.51 12.34 3.99
CA LYS A 22 -12.21 11.08 4.27
C LYS A 22 -11.34 9.89 3.82
N ARG A 23 -11.16 8.90 4.70
CA ARG A 23 -10.85 7.54 4.28
C ARG A 23 -12.01 6.61 4.62
N ARG A 24 -12.56 6.07 3.54
CA ARG A 24 -13.63 5.08 3.44
C ARG A 24 -12.94 3.72 3.47
N THR A 25 -13.07 2.97 4.54
CA THR A 25 -12.83 1.53 4.53
C THR A 25 -14.14 0.81 4.82
N ARG A 26 -14.48 -0.05 3.87
CA ARG A 26 -15.73 -0.76 3.73
C ARG A 26 -15.43 -2.19 4.18
N SER A 27 -15.79 -2.51 5.42
CA SER A 27 -15.78 -3.88 5.92
C SER A 27 -17.22 -4.27 6.22
N ARG A 28 -17.77 -5.10 5.34
CA ARG A 28 -19.06 -5.76 5.52
C ARG A 28 -18.83 -7.02 6.35
N SER A 29 -19.28 -7.02 7.58
CA SER A 29 -19.56 -8.24 8.35
C SER A 29 -20.99 -8.10 8.88
N ARG A 30 -21.90 -8.83 8.24
CA ARG A 30 -23.30 -8.96 8.68
C ARG A 30 -23.36 -10.15 9.61
N SER A 31 -23.35 -9.88 10.91
CA SER A 31 -23.74 -10.83 11.94
C SER A 31 -25.05 -10.31 12.52
N ARG A 32 -26.17 -10.90 12.10
CA ARG A 32 -27.49 -10.66 12.69
C ARG A 32 -27.64 -11.64 13.83
N ASP A 33 -27.45 -11.17 15.04
CA ASP A 33 -27.98 -11.84 16.21
C ASP A 33 -28.19 -10.86 17.36
N ALA A 34 -29.03 -11.28 18.30
CA ALA A 34 -29.41 -10.63 19.54
C ALA A 34 -30.54 -9.57 19.46
N ARG A 35 -31.75 -10.13 19.53
CA ARG A 35 -32.83 -9.70 20.43
C ARG A 35 -32.37 -8.77 21.56
N SER A 36 -32.96 -7.60 21.68
CA SER A 36 -33.13 -6.93 22.98
C SER A 36 -34.33 -6.00 22.93
N SER A 37 -35.34 -6.40 23.67
CA SER A 37 -36.37 -5.55 24.27
C SER A 37 -35.77 -4.27 24.86
N VAL A 38 -36.48 -3.14 24.79
CA VAL A 38 -36.70 -2.23 25.93
C VAL A 38 -37.49 -0.97 25.52
N SER A 39 -38.39 -0.59 26.45
CA SER A 39 -38.97 0.73 26.75
C SER A 39 -39.92 1.42 25.77
N ILE A 40 -41.19 1.19 26.08
CA ILE A 40 -42.23 2.23 26.16
C ILE A 40 -41.71 3.43 26.98
N ARG A 41 -41.71 4.65 26.41
CA ARG A 41 -41.98 5.95 27.09
C ARG A 41 -42.04 7.13 26.11
N HIS A 42 -43.28 7.53 25.80
CA HIS A 42 -43.86 8.86 25.68
C HIS A 42 -42.95 10.12 25.53
N SER A 43 -43.23 10.90 24.49
CA SER A 43 -43.16 12.37 24.43
C SER A 43 -43.77 12.81 23.08
N SER A 44 -45.02 13.27 23.04
CA SER A 44 -45.51 14.62 23.34
C SER A 44 -45.48 15.56 22.11
N SER A 45 -46.63 16.19 21.90
CA SER A 45 -46.83 17.44 21.16
C SER A 45 -46.76 17.39 19.62
N ARG A 46 -47.95 17.32 18.99
CA ARG A 46 -48.36 18.41 18.09
C ARG A 46 -49.87 18.50 17.91
N ASN A 47 -50.41 19.60 18.45
CA ASN A 47 -51.76 20.08 18.24
C ASN A 47 -52.14 20.12 16.76
N ARG A 48 -53.32 19.61 16.41
CA ARG A 48 -54.13 20.24 15.37
C ARG A 48 -55.61 20.05 15.66
N SER A 49 -56.11 20.97 16.48
CA SER A 49 -57.51 21.29 16.64
C SER A 49 -58.12 21.62 15.28
N ARG A 50 -59.14 20.89 14.87
CA ARG A 50 -60.14 21.40 13.94
C ARG A 50 -61.51 20.90 14.36
N SER A 51 -62.09 21.65 15.28
CA SER A 51 -63.50 21.64 15.61
C SER A 51 -64.32 21.82 14.34
N LYS A 52 -65.21 20.87 14.05
CA LYS A 52 -66.42 21.14 13.30
C LYS A 52 -67.60 20.61 14.11
N ASP A 53 -68.10 21.52 14.93
CA ASP A 53 -69.49 21.63 15.30
C ASP A 53 -70.38 21.33 14.09
N ARG A 54 -71.31 20.38 14.23
CA ARG A 54 -72.63 20.43 13.57
C ARG A 54 -73.62 19.62 14.39
N LYS A 55 -74.15 20.32 15.38
CA LYS A 55 -75.46 20.09 15.97
C LYS A 55 -76.53 19.84 14.89
N ARG A 56 -77.36 18.82 15.16
CA ARG A 56 -78.83 18.89 15.19
C ARG A 56 -79.59 19.14 13.88
N SER A 57 -80.17 18.04 13.39
CA SER A 57 -81.47 17.91 12.71
C SER A 57 -82.08 16.64 13.34
N ARG A 58 -83.19 16.55 14.10
CA ARG A 58 -84.46 17.26 14.29
C ARG A 58 -85.31 17.44 13.01
N ARG A 59 -86.39 16.65 12.97
CA ARG A 59 -87.49 16.51 11.99
C ARG A 59 -87.11 15.66 10.76
N GLU A 60 -87.83 14.59 10.42
CA GLU A 60 -89.29 14.48 10.40
C GLU A 60 -89.88 13.26 11.12
N ARG A 61 -90.96 13.54 11.87
CA ARG A 61 -92.06 12.61 12.15
C ARG A 61 -92.84 12.40 10.85
N LYS A 62 -93.03 11.14 10.44
CA LYS A 62 -94.19 10.69 9.66
C LYS A 62 -94.68 9.41 10.33
N ARG A 63 -95.67 9.55 11.21
CA ARG A 63 -97.09 9.22 10.97
C ARG A 63 -97.34 7.72 11.14
N THR A 64 -97.72 7.34 12.36
CA THR A 64 -98.70 6.27 12.56
C THR A 64 -100.01 6.64 11.86
N PRO A 65 -100.60 5.80 11.02
CA PRO A 65 -102.03 5.82 10.81
C PRO A 65 -102.64 4.85 11.82
N SER A 66 -103.28 5.40 12.83
CA SER A 66 -104.33 4.70 13.56
C SER A 66 -105.48 4.40 12.59
N SER A 67 -105.84 3.12 12.51
CA SER A 67 -107.19 2.59 12.27
C SER A 67 -108.06 3.29 11.23
N SER A 68 -108.24 2.64 10.08
CA SER A 68 -109.54 2.27 9.47
C SER A 68 -109.48 2.33 7.94
N SER A 69 -109.12 1.21 7.32
CA SER A 69 -109.75 0.72 6.09
C SER A 69 -109.15 -0.64 5.74
N SER A 70 -110.03 -1.63 5.78
CA SER A 70 -109.86 -2.96 5.19
C SER A 70 -109.15 -2.89 3.83
N SER A 71 -107.95 -3.45 3.72
CA SER A 71 -107.43 -3.99 2.47
C SER A 71 -106.61 -5.24 2.75
N SER A 72 -106.96 -6.34 2.10
CA SER A 72 -106.33 -7.65 2.20
C SER A 72 -104.90 -7.70 1.62
N ASP A 73 -104.33 -6.56 1.20
CA ASP A 73 -103.03 -6.49 0.51
C ASP A 73 -101.80 -6.38 1.44
N ASP A 74 -101.90 -5.81 2.65
CA ASP A 74 -100.74 -5.67 3.56
C ASP A 74 -100.28 -7.00 4.17
N ASP A 75 -101.23 -7.89 4.52
CA ASP A 75 -100.93 -9.25 4.97
C ASP A 75 -100.30 -10.08 3.83
N LEU A 76 -100.70 -9.85 2.58
CA LEU A 76 -100.08 -10.47 1.41
C LEU A 76 -98.63 -9.98 1.22
N ILE A 77 -98.34 -8.70 1.47
CA ILE A 77 -96.97 -8.15 1.39
C ILE A 77 -96.08 -8.72 2.49
N ILE A 78 -96.57 -8.87 3.73
CA ILE A 78 -95.79 -9.47 4.83
C ILE A 78 -95.57 -10.97 4.59
N ARG A 79 -96.57 -11.69 4.09
CA ARG A 79 -96.45 -13.11 3.73
C ARG A 79 -95.53 -13.30 2.52
N ALA A 80 -95.57 -12.41 1.54
CA ALA A 80 -94.67 -12.39 0.40
C ALA A 80 -93.23 -12.10 0.83
N LYS A 81 -92.99 -11.11 1.70
CA LYS A 81 -91.66 -10.84 2.28
C LYS A 81 -91.14 -12.02 3.10
N ARG A 82 -91.99 -12.69 3.89
CA ARG A 82 -91.61 -13.89 4.64
C ARG A 82 -91.26 -15.07 3.73
N ARG A 83 -92.01 -15.25 2.64
CA ARG A 83 -91.71 -16.24 1.59
C ARG A 83 -90.42 -15.92 0.85
N GLU A 84 -90.20 -14.64 0.52
CA GLU A 84 -88.97 -14.14 -0.10
C GLU A 84 -87.76 -14.26 0.85
N GLU A 85 -87.95 -14.05 2.16
CA GLU A 85 -86.92 -14.27 3.17
C GLU A 85 -86.61 -15.76 3.38
N GLU A 86 -87.60 -16.64 3.30
CA GLU A 86 -87.42 -18.09 3.32
C GLU A 86 -86.72 -18.59 2.06
N GLU A 87 -87.06 -18.04 0.89
CA GLU A 87 -86.35 -18.28 -0.38
C GLU A 87 -84.92 -17.75 -0.33
N LYS A 88 -84.69 -16.55 0.20
CA LYS A 88 -83.34 -16.00 0.44
C LYS A 88 -82.54 -16.82 1.45
N LYS A 89 -83.17 -17.37 2.50
CA LYS A 89 -82.52 -18.27 3.46
C LYS A 89 -82.16 -19.60 2.81
N ALA A 90 -83.05 -20.18 2.00
CA ALA A 90 -82.77 -21.39 1.23
C ALA A 90 -81.68 -21.15 0.16
N GLU A 91 -81.64 -19.98 -0.45
CA GLU A 91 -80.57 -19.59 -1.38
C GLU A 91 -79.23 -19.40 -0.66
N LEU A 92 -79.22 -18.75 0.52
CA LEU A 92 -78.04 -18.64 1.37
C LEU A 92 -77.54 -20.00 1.87
N GLU A 93 -78.44 -20.92 2.18
CA GLU A 93 -78.11 -22.29 2.57
C GLU A 93 -77.51 -23.08 1.41
N ARG A 94 -78.09 -22.96 0.20
CA ARG A 94 -77.51 -23.51 -1.03
C ARG A 94 -76.14 -22.91 -1.33
N GLN A 95 -75.94 -21.61 -1.11
CA GLN A 95 -74.63 -20.96 -1.27
C GLN A 95 -73.61 -21.44 -0.23
N ARG A 96 -74.02 -21.66 1.02
CA ARG A 96 -73.14 -22.23 2.06
C ARG A 96 -72.70 -23.65 1.71
N LEU A 97 -73.64 -24.48 1.25
CA LEU A 97 -73.35 -25.85 0.86
C LEU A 97 -72.45 -25.92 -0.40
N LYS A 98 -72.63 -25.00 -1.36
CA LYS A 98 -71.69 -24.83 -2.49
C LYS A 98 -70.30 -24.43 -2.01
N ARG A 99 -70.18 -23.46 -1.10
CA ARG A 99 -68.89 -23.05 -0.53
C ARG A 99 -68.20 -24.18 0.24
N GLN A 100 -68.94 -25.04 0.94
CA GLN A 100 -68.37 -26.21 1.61
C GLN A 100 -67.81 -27.21 0.60
N LYS A 101 -68.58 -27.53 -0.44
CA LYS A 101 -68.10 -28.40 -1.53
C LYS A 101 -66.88 -27.81 -2.24
N GLU A 102 -66.87 -26.51 -2.53
CA GLU A 102 -65.70 -25.84 -3.12
C GLU A 102 -64.47 -25.87 -2.21
N LEU A 103 -64.64 -25.84 -0.88
CA LEU A 103 -63.52 -25.96 0.07
C LEU A 103 -63.01 -27.40 0.14
N GLU A 104 -63.92 -28.38 0.16
CA GLU A 104 -63.56 -29.80 0.12
C GLU A 104 -62.85 -30.17 -1.18
N GLU A 105 -63.36 -29.70 -2.33
CA GLU A 105 -62.73 -29.87 -3.64
C GLU A 105 -61.33 -29.24 -3.69
N LYS A 106 -61.16 -28.02 -3.16
CA LYS A 106 -59.84 -27.38 -3.06
C LYS A 106 -58.87 -28.15 -2.18
N LEU A 107 -59.32 -28.70 -1.06
CA LEU A 107 -58.46 -29.53 -0.19
C LEU A 107 -58.02 -30.81 -0.92
N ILE A 108 -58.92 -31.44 -1.67
CA ILE A 108 -58.61 -32.62 -2.48
C ILE A 108 -57.63 -32.25 -3.61
N GLU A 109 -57.85 -31.14 -4.30
CA GLU A 109 -56.95 -30.64 -5.34
C GLU A 109 -55.55 -30.33 -4.78
N GLU A 110 -55.47 -29.71 -3.61
CA GLU A 110 -54.20 -29.45 -2.92
C GLU A 110 -53.49 -30.75 -2.51
N GLU A 111 -54.22 -31.75 -2.00
CA GLU A 111 -53.64 -33.05 -1.68
C GLU A 111 -53.15 -33.81 -2.92
N VAL A 112 -53.90 -33.75 -4.03
CA VAL A 112 -53.49 -34.35 -5.30
C VAL A 112 -52.27 -33.61 -5.86
N ALA A 113 -52.27 -32.28 -5.84
CA ALA A 113 -51.13 -31.47 -6.26
C ALA A 113 -49.88 -31.80 -5.45
N ARG A 114 -50.00 -31.95 -4.12
CA ARG A 114 -48.89 -32.38 -3.26
C ARG A 114 -48.36 -33.77 -3.60
N ARG A 115 -49.25 -34.75 -3.84
CA ARG A 115 -48.82 -36.10 -4.23
C ARG A 115 -48.12 -36.11 -5.59
N VAL A 116 -48.61 -35.32 -6.54
CA VAL A 116 -47.97 -35.16 -7.85
C VAL A 116 -46.60 -34.49 -7.70
N GLU A 117 -46.51 -33.43 -6.90
CA GLU A 117 -45.24 -32.74 -6.62
C GLU A 117 -44.22 -33.68 -5.97
N GLU A 118 -44.62 -34.49 -4.99
CA GLU A 118 -43.74 -35.49 -4.37
C GLU A 118 -43.27 -36.56 -5.35
N LEU A 119 -44.14 -37.06 -6.24
CA LEU A 119 -43.75 -38.04 -7.26
C LEU A 119 -42.81 -37.44 -8.31
N VAL A 120 -43.03 -36.18 -8.68
CA VAL A 120 -42.15 -35.45 -9.59
C VAL A 120 -40.80 -35.19 -8.91
N ALA A 121 -40.80 -34.71 -7.67
CA ALA A 121 -39.58 -34.48 -6.89
C ALA A 121 -38.76 -35.76 -6.75
N LYS A 122 -39.37 -36.89 -6.38
CA LYS A 122 -38.69 -38.19 -6.28
C LYS A 122 -38.10 -38.64 -7.61
N ARG A 123 -38.84 -38.52 -8.72
CA ARG A 123 -38.31 -38.86 -10.06
C ARG A 123 -37.15 -37.97 -10.47
N VAL A 124 -37.24 -36.67 -10.21
CA VAL A 124 -36.17 -35.71 -10.50
C VAL A 124 -34.95 -35.99 -9.63
N GLU A 125 -35.13 -36.31 -8.35
CA GLU A 125 -34.06 -36.68 -7.44
C GLU A 125 -33.33 -37.95 -7.90
N GLU A 126 -34.06 -38.99 -8.33
CA GLU A 126 -33.48 -40.22 -8.88
C GLU A 126 -32.72 -39.96 -10.20
N GLU A 127 -33.25 -39.11 -11.09
CA GLU A 127 -32.58 -38.72 -12.33
C GLU A 127 -31.32 -37.89 -12.07
N LEU A 128 -31.38 -36.96 -11.12
CA LEU A 128 -30.23 -36.20 -10.70
C LEU A 128 -29.22 -37.13 -10.05
N GLU A 129 -29.63 -38.06 -9.20
CA GLU A 129 -28.72 -39.00 -8.53
C GLU A 129 -27.93 -39.88 -9.48
N ARG A 130 -28.56 -40.36 -10.55
CA ARG A 130 -27.85 -41.07 -11.62
C ARG A 130 -26.81 -40.20 -12.34
N ARG A 131 -27.06 -38.89 -12.44
CA ARG A 131 -26.16 -37.93 -13.09
C ARG A 131 -25.25 -37.19 -12.10
N LYS A 132 -25.43 -37.34 -10.79
CA LYS A 132 -24.67 -36.64 -9.74
C LYS A 132 -23.21 -36.99 -9.87
N ASP A 133 -22.88 -38.28 -10.01
CA ASP A 133 -21.49 -38.73 -10.10
C ASP A 133 -20.79 -38.20 -11.36
N GLU A 134 -21.50 -38.13 -12.49
CA GLU A 134 -20.99 -37.56 -13.74
C GLU A 134 -20.76 -36.05 -13.63
N ILE A 135 -21.76 -35.33 -13.08
CA ILE A 135 -21.69 -33.89 -12.85
C ILE A 135 -20.58 -33.57 -11.84
N GLU A 136 -20.47 -34.33 -10.76
CA GLU A 136 -19.42 -34.16 -9.76
C GLU A 136 -18.04 -34.42 -10.35
N ALA A 137 -17.88 -35.46 -11.17
CA ALA A 137 -16.62 -35.74 -11.85
C ALA A 137 -16.23 -34.59 -12.80
N GLU A 138 -17.19 -34.04 -13.54
CA GLU A 138 -16.93 -32.91 -14.44
C GLU A 138 -16.60 -31.62 -13.66
N VAL A 139 -17.34 -31.33 -12.58
CA VAL A 139 -17.04 -30.20 -11.70
C VAL A 139 -15.66 -30.36 -11.07
N ARG A 140 -15.30 -31.55 -10.59
CA ARG A 140 -13.97 -31.84 -10.05
C ARG A 140 -12.89 -31.62 -11.11
N ARG A 141 -13.08 -32.10 -12.34
CA ARG A 141 -12.15 -31.86 -13.45
C ARG A 141 -11.95 -30.38 -13.75
N ARG A 142 -13.03 -29.60 -13.89
CA ARG A 142 -12.95 -28.15 -14.13
C ARG A 142 -12.27 -27.41 -12.97
N VAL A 143 -12.52 -27.82 -11.73
CA VAL A 143 -11.86 -27.25 -10.55
C VAL A 143 -10.37 -27.61 -10.52
N GLU A 144 -10.00 -28.85 -10.85
CA GLU A 144 -8.60 -29.27 -10.95
C GLU A 144 -7.85 -28.55 -12.08
N GLU A 145 -8.48 -28.36 -13.24
CA GLU A 145 -7.92 -27.57 -14.33
C GLU A 145 -7.72 -26.11 -13.93
N ALA A 146 -8.71 -25.50 -13.28
CA ALA A 146 -8.58 -24.14 -12.75
C ALA A 146 -7.47 -24.03 -11.69
N LYS A 147 -7.37 -25.02 -10.78
CA LYS A 147 -6.28 -25.09 -9.79
C LYS A 147 -4.93 -25.22 -10.47
N LYS A 148 -4.77 -26.11 -11.44
CA LYS A 148 -3.52 -26.29 -12.19
C LYS A 148 -3.09 -25.02 -12.92
N ILE A 149 -4.03 -24.30 -13.53
CA ILE A 149 -3.74 -23.01 -14.18
C ILE A 149 -3.26 -21.99 -13.15
N MET A 150 -3.97 -21.87 -12.01
CA MET A 150 -3.56 -20.95 -10.95
C MET A 150 -2.22 -21.34 -10.31
N GLU A 151 -1.97 -22.62 -10.08
CA GLU A 151 -0.70 -23.14 -9.54
C GLU A 151 0.45 -22.86 -10.51
N LYS A 152 0.24 -23.09 -11.82
CA LYS A 152 1.25 -22.78 -12.83
C LYS A 152 1.56 -21.28 -12.88
N GLN A 153 0.54 -20.42 -12.84
CA GLN A 153 0.73 -18.96 -12.80
C GLN A 153 1.47 -18.54 -11.53
N MET A 154 1.11 -19.09 -10.38
CA MET A 154 1.77 -18.79 -9.10
C MET A 154 3.24 -19.25 -9.10
N LEU A 155 3.53 -20.42 -9.65
CA LEU A 155 4.91 -20.91 -9.78
C LEU A 155 5.73 -20.05 -10.73
N GLU A 156 5.19 -19.67 -11.89
CA GLU A 156 5.86 -18.78 -12.84
C GLU A 156 6.13 -17.39 -12.22
N GLU A 157 5.18 -16.85 -11.45
CA GLU A 157 5.38 -15.60 -10.73
C GLU A 157 6.48 -15.71 -9.66
N LEU A 158 6.54 -16.82 -8.91
CA LEU A 158 7.58 -17.07 -7.92
C LEU A 158 8.96 -17.26 -8.55
N GLU A 159 9.04 -17.99 -9.67
CA GLU A 159 10.28 -18.16 -10.43
C GLU A 159 10.78 -16.81 -10.97
N ARG A 160 9.89 -16.03 -11.59
CA ARG A 160 10.24 -14.68 -12.07
C ARG A 160 10.70 -13.76 -10.95
N GLN A 161 10.07 -13.84 -9.76
CA GLN A 161 10.52 -13.08 -8.59
C GLN A 161 11.92 -13.51 -8.13
N ARG A 162 12.19 -14.81 -8.05
CA ARG A 162 13.51 -15.34 -7.67
C ARG A 162 14.58 -14.93 -8.67
N GLU A 163 14.31 -15.03 -9.96
CA GLU A 163 15.23 -14.60 -11.01
C GLU A 163 15.52 -13.10 -10.91
N ALA A 164 14.48 -12.27 -10.75
CA ALA A 164 14.63 -10.83 -10.56
C ALA A 164 15.43 -10.48 -9.29
N GLU A 165 15.25 -11.21 -8.19
CA GLU A 165 16.04 -11.03 -6.96
C GLU A 165 17.51 -11.39 -7.17
N LEU A 166 17.78 -12.52 -7.84
CA LEU A 166 19.15 -12.94 -8.15
C LEU A 166 19.83 -11.98 -9.13
N GLU A 167 19.13 -11.50 -10.15
CA GLU A 167 19.63 -10.49 -11.08
C GLU A 167 19.89 -9.18 -10.36
N ALA A 168 18.98 -8.71 -9.50
CA ALA A 168 19.20 -7.51 -8.71
C ALA A 168 20.39 -7.65 -7.75
N GLN A 169 20.63 -8.84 -7.18
CA GLN A 169 21.82 -9.12 -6.38
C GLN A 169 23.09 -9.10 -7.22
N LYS A 170 23.09 -9.74 -8.39
CA LYS A 170 24.22 -9.73 -9.33
C LYS A 170 24.57 -8.31 -9.79
N MET A 171 23.56 -7.51 -10.17
CA MET A 171 23.77 -6.11 -10.56
C MET A 171 24.40 -5.29 -9.44
N LYS A 172 23.93 -5.46 -8.19
CA LYS A 172 24.55 -4.81 -7.03
C LYS A 172 25.98 -5.27 -6.80
N GLU A 173 26.25 -6.56 -6.92
CA GLU A 173 27.60 -7.11 -6.77
C GLU A 173 28.55 -6.59 -7.86
N GLU A 174 28.08 -6.49 -9.11
CA GLU A 174 28.84 -5.93 -10.22
C GLU A 174 29.12 -4.45 -10.01
N GLU A 175 28.14 -3.66 -9.57
CA GLU A 175 28.35 -2.25 -9.20
C GLU A 175 29.37 -2.10 -8.06
N GLU A 176 29.29 -2.94 -7.02
CA GLU A 176 30.28 -2.94 -5.95
C GLU A 176 31.67 -3.34 -6.44
N LYS A 177 31.76 -4.34 -7.32
CA LYS A 177 33.03 -4.75 -7.94
C LYS A 177 33.62 -3.64 -8.79
N LEU A 178 32.81 -2.92 -9.57
CA LEU A 178 33.25 -1.77 -10.35
C LEU A 178 33.76 -0.64 -9.45
N LYS A 179 33.02 -0.30 -8.39
CA LYS A 179 33.46 0.71 -7.40
C LYS A 179 34.77 0.29 -6.72
N ARG A 180 34.93 -0.99 -6.37
CA ARG A 180 36.18 -1.51 -5.78
C ARG A 180 37.35 -1.40 -6.76
N LYS A 181 37.15 -1.77 -8.03
CA LYS A 181 38.17 -1.63 -9.07
C LYS A 181 38.55 -0.17 -9.29
N GLU A 182 37.58 0.73 -9.36
CA GLU A 182 37.84 2.17 -9.51
C GLU A 182 38.63 2.72 -8.31
N LEU A 183 38.27 2.32 -7.09
CA LEU A 183 39.03 2.67 -5.90
C LEU A 183 40.45 2.09 -5.92
N GLU A 184 40.61 0.84 -6.36
CA GLU A 184 41.92 0.19 -6.49
C GLU A 184 42.80 0.89 -7.53
N GLU A 185 42.23 1.29 -8.67
CA GLU A 185 42.93 2.07 -9.70
C GLU A 185 43.39 3.43 -9.15
N ILE A 186 42.52 4.16 -8.44
CA ILE A 186 42.88 5.43 -7.80
C ILE A 186 44.00 5.23 -6.77
N MET A 187 43.93 4.17 -5.95
CA MET A 187 44.96 3.86 -4.98
C MET A 187 46.28 3.48 -5.65
N ALA A 188 46.24 2.71 -6.73
CA ALA A 188 47.42 2.35 -7.50
C ALA A 188 48.06 3.58 -8.16
N GLU A 189 47.29 4.50 -8.72
CA GLU A 189 47.79 5.76 -9.26
C GLU A 189 48.42 6.66 -8.19
N ASN A 190 47.80 6.75 -7.01
CA ASN A 190 48.36 7.50 -5.90
C ASN A 190 49.66 6.88 -5.39
N ASN A 191 49.71 5.55 -5.26
CA ASN A 191 50.93 4.84 -4.89
C ASN A 191 52.04 5.07 -5.92
N LYS A 192 51.75 4.97 -7.21
CA LYS A 192 52.73 5.31 -8.28
C LYS A 192 53.25 6.73 -8.16
N LYS A 193 52.39 7.72 -7.90
CA LYS A 193 52.82 9.11 -7.69
C LYS A 193 53.73 9.26 -6.46
N ILE A 194 53.43 8.54 -5.38
CA ILE A 194 54.28 8.53 -4.18
C ILE A 194 55.63 7.88 -4.48
N GLU A 195 55.65 6.73 -5.16
CA GLU A 195 56.88 6.04 -5.56
C GLU A 195 57.73 6.90 -6.49
N GLU A 196 57.12 7.54 -7.50
CA GLU A 196 57.82 8.47 -8.39
C GLU A 196 58.39 9.67 -7.64
N ALA A 197 57.64 10.25 -6.69
CA ALA A 197 58.13 11.34 -5.86
C ALA A 197 59.29 10.90 -4.96
N GLN A 198 59.19 9.73 -4.32
CA GLN A 198 60.27 9.14 -3.53
C GLN A 198 61.51 8.86 -4.38
N LYS A 199 61.32 8.33 -5.60
CA LYS A 199 62.42 8.06 -6.54
C LYS A 199 63.11 9.36 -6.97
N LYS A 200 62.36 10.42 -7.29
CA LYS A 200 62.94 11.74 -7.60
C LYS A 200 63.72 12.32 -6.43
N LEU A 201 63.18 12.25 -5.21
CA LEU A 201 63.90 12.68 -4.01
C LEU A 201 65.18 11.87 -3.79
N ALA A 202 65.14 10.55 -4.00
CA ALA A 202 66.33 9.70 -3.90
C ALA A 202 67.36 10.04 -4.98
N GLU A 203 66.94 10.29 -6.22
CA GLU A 203 67.81 10.73 -7.32
C GLU A 203 68.46 12.09 -7.03
N GLU A 204 67.72 13.05 -6.47
CA GLU A 204 68.24 14.35 -6.05
C GLU A 204 69.25 14.22 -4.90
N GLN A 205 68.96 13.38 -3.90
CA GLN A 205 69.90 13.09 -2.82
C GLN A 205 71.19 12.46 -3.34
N LEU A 206 71.10 11.50 -4.28
CA LEU A 206 72.26 10.90 -4.92
C LEU A 206 73.09 11.93 -5.70
N LYS A 207 72.44 12.81 -6.49
CA LYS A 207 73.13 13.89 -7.21
C LYS A 207 73.87 14.83 -6.26
N LEU A 208 73.24 15.22 -5.14
CA LEU A 208 73.88 16.07 -4.13
C LEU A 208 75.12 15.41 -3.55
N VAL A 209 75.06 14.11 -3.25
CA VAL A 209 76.21 13.34 -2.74
C VAL A 209 77.31 13.23 -3.79
N GLU A 210 76.96 13.00 -5.07
CA GLU A 210 77.92 12.99 -6.18
C GLU A 210 78.59 14.36 -6.37
N GLU A 211 77.85 15.45 -6.28
CA GLU A 211 78.39 16.82 -6.34
C GLU A 211 79.31 17.11 -5.17
N GLN A 212 78.93 16.73 -3.94
CA GLN A 212 79.80 16.83 -2.77
C GLN A 212 81.11 16.04 -2.97
N ARG A 213 81.01 14.84 -3.53
CA ARG A 213 82.18 14.01 -3.86
C ARG A 213 83.08 14.68 -4.91
N ARG A 214 82.50 15.26 -5.97
CA ARG A 214 83.26 16.01 -7.00
C ARG A 214 83.95 17.24 -6.41
N MET A 215 83.25 18.02 -5.60
CA MET A 215 83.82 19.19 -4.93
C MET A 215 84.97 18.82 -4.00
N LEU A 216 84.88 17.68 -3.29
CA LEU A 216 85.97 17.17 -2.47
C LEU A 216 87.16 16.71 -3.32
N GLU A 217 86.91 16.04 -4.45
CA GLU A 217 87.96 15.62 -5.38
C GLU A 217 88.67 16.85 -5.99
N GLU A 218 87.92 17.87 -6.40
CA GLU A 218 88.48 19.13 -6.90
C GLU A 218 89.28 19.87 -5.84
N LYS A 219 88.78 19.94 -4.60
CA LYS A 219 89.53 20.52 -3.48
C LYS A 219 90.85 19.78 -3.23
N GLN A 220 90.83 18.45 -3.24
CA GLN A 220 92.05 17.65 -3.09
C GLN A 220 93.04 17.91 -4.23
N ARG A 221 92.56 17.99 -5.49
CA ARG A 221 93.41 18.33 -6.64
C ARG A 221 94.03 19.71 -6.50
N MET A 222 93.24 20.72 -6.13
CA MET A 222 93.74 22.08 -5.90
C MET A 222 94.76 22.13 -4.76
N GLU A 223 94.51 21.41 -3.66
CA GLU A 223 95.45 21.31 -2.54
C GLU A 223 96.76 20.62 -2.95
N GLU A 224 96.69 19.56 -3.76
CA GLU A 224 97.88 18.91 -4.32
C GLU A 224 98.65 19.83 -5.28
N GLU A 225 97.95 20.59 -6.13
CA GLU A 225 98.57 21.57 -7.02
C GLU A 225 99.25 22.69 -6.24
N ASP A 226 98.59 23.25 -5.23
CA ASP A 226 99.17 24.27 -4.36
C ASP A 226 100.37 23.73 -3.58
N ARG A 227 100.30 22.48 -3.10
CA ARG A 227 101.44 21.82 -2.46
C ARG A 227 102.60 21.61 -3.43
N LYS A 228 102.33 21.26 -4.69
CA LYS A 228 103.34 21.16 -5.76
C LYS A 228 103.93 22.54 -6.09
N ARG A 229 103.13 23.60 -6.17
CA ARG A 229 103.58 24.99 -6.38
C ARG A 229 104.50 25.45 -5.24
N LYS A 230 104.06 25.31 -3.98
CA LYS A 230 104.87 25.62 -2.80
C LYS A 230 106.19 24.84 -2.79
N LYS A 231 106.19 23.56 -3.16
CA LYS A 231 107.43 22.78 -3.31
C LYS A 231 108.35 23.34 -4.39
N ARG A 232 107.82 23.69 -5.57
CA ARG A 232 108.60 24.31 -6.66
C ARG A 232 109.16 25.67 -6.26
N GLU A 233 108.37 26.51 -5.60
CA GLU A 233 108.81 27.81 -5.07
C GLU A 233 109.91 27.63 -4.02
N GLN A 234 109.75 26.69 -3.07
CA GLN A 234 110.79 26.34 -2.12
C GLN A 234 112.06 25.82 -2.81
N GLU A 235 111.95 25.02 -3.87
CA GLU A 235 113.11 24.57 -4.66
C GLU A 235 113.85 25.75 -5.31
N VAL A 236 113.13 26.73 -5.85
CA VAL A 236 113.70 27.95 -6.44
C VAL A 236 114.38 28.83 -5.37
N ILE A 237 113.76 29.02 -4.21
CA ILE A 237 114.30 29.82 -3.09
C ILE A 237 115.54 29.14 -2.48
N LEU A 238 115.48 27.83 -2.25
CA LEU A 238 116.59 27.04 -1.69
C LEU A 238 117.69 26.74 -2.73
N ASN A 239 117.52 27.18 -3.99
CA ASN A 239 118.45 27.00 -5.11
C ASN A 239 118.89 25.54 -5.33
N LYS A 240 118.04 24.58 -4.94
CA LYS A 240 118.25 23.15 -5.24
C LYS A 240 118.06 22.98 -6.74
N LYS A 241 119.10 22.48 -7.43
CA LYS A 241 119.20 22.32 -8.90
C LYS A 241 119.59 23.57 -9.71
N ASN A 242 120.26 24.59 -9.12
CA ASN A 242 120.84 25.73 -9.85
C ASN A 242 119.83 26.54 -10.71
N ALA A 243 118.57 26.64 -10.28
CA ALA A 243 117.53 27.34 -11.04
C ALA A 243 117.69 28.88 -11.04
N ARG A 244 118.42 29.46 -10.07
CA ARG A 244 118.64 30.90 -9.97
C ARG A 244 119.97 31.30 -10.64
N PRO A 245 119.96 32.14 -11.70
CA PRO A 245 121.20 32.59 -12.35
C PRO A 245 122.04 33.41 -11.36
N LYS A 246 123.34 33.12 -11.30
CA LYS A 246 124.27 33.81 -10.40
C LYS A 246 124.42 35.27 -10.83
N LEU A 247 123.85 36.18 -10.04
CA LEU A 247 124.10 37.62 -10.17
C LEU A 247 125.47 37.93 -9.58
N SER A 248 126.46 38.17 -10.44
CA SER A 248 127.75 38.74 -10.06
C SER A 248 127.59 40.25 -9.88
N PHE A 249 127.57 40.72 -8.63
CA PHE A 249 127.73 42.15 -8.35
C PHE A 249 129.23 42.45 -8.26
N SER A 250 129.73 43.26 -9.18
CA SER A 250 131.04 43.89 -9.03
C SER A 250 130.96 44.93 -7.92
N LEU A 251 131.53 44.64 -6.74
CA LEU A 251 131.87 45.68 -5.77
C LEU A 251 133.03 46.49 -6.35
N GLY A 252 132.68 47.55 -7.09
CA GLY A 252 133.62 48.59 -7.47
C GLY A 252 133.87 49.49 -6.26
N GLY A 253 134.91 49.16 -5.48
CA GLY A 253 135.49 50.09 -4.52
C GLY A 253 136.50 50.99 -5.23
N LYS A 254 136.11 52.23 -5.53
CA LYS A 254 136.89 53.49 -5.59
C LYS A 254 136.06 54.60 -6.21
#